data_AF-F3FWK3-F1
#
_entry.id   AF-F3FWK3-F1
#
_cell.length_a   1.000
_cell.length_b   1.000
_cell.length_c   1.000
_cell.angle_alpha   90.00
_cell.angle_beta   90.00
_cell.angle_gamma   90.00
#
_symmetry.space_group_name_H-M   'P 1'
#
loop_
_entity.id
_entity.type
_entity.pdbx_description
1 polymer ?
#
loop_
_entity_poly.entity_id
_entity_poly.type
_entity_poly.pdbx_seq_one_letter_code
_entity_poly.pdbx_strand_id
1 'polypeptide(L)'
;YMLLERKPPVWMANGTWDYVLGTDKLGRDYLSRLLYGARISLFIGLSAALISGIIGTIMGLLAGYFGGKTDALISYLITTRLAMPVG
;
A
#
# COMPACT_ATOMS: atom_id res chain seq x y z
N TYR A 1 -14.87 5.25 -40.64
CA TYR A 1 -16.01 4.35 -40.30
C TYR A 1 -15.44 2.93 -40.12
N MET A 2 -14.68 2.67 -39.05
CA MET A 2 -15.17 2.39 -37.70
C MET A 2 -15.35 0.88 -37.38
N LEU A 3 -14.59 -0.01 -38.03
CA LEU A 3 -14.52 -1.43 -37.66
C LEU A 3 -13.06 -1.82 -37.35
N LEU A 4 -12.39 -1.05 -36.48
CA LEU A 4 -11.30 -1.66 -35.71
C LEU A 4 -11.96 -2.73 -34.87
N GLU A 5 -11.88 -3.96 -35.36
CA GLU A 5 -12.39 -5.18 -34.75
C GLU A 5 -11.68 -5.36 -33.40
N ARG A 6 -12.19 -4.64 -32.39
CA ARG A 6 -11.81 -4.78 -31.00
C ARG A 6 -12.13 -6.22 -30.65
N LYS A 7 -11.09 -7.06 -30.55
CA LYS A 7 -11.26 -8.41 -30.03
C LYS A 7 -11.88 -8.28 -28.65
N PRO A 8 -13.13 -8.73 -28.49
CA PRO A 8 -13.89 -8.40 -27.33
C PRO A 8 -13.30 -9.15 -26.14
N PRO A 9 -13.44 -8.61 -24.93
CA PRO A 9 -12.94 -9.24 -23.72
C PRO A 9 -13.60 -10.61 -23.49
N VAL A 10 -13.00 -11.45 -22.67
CA VAL A 10 -13.40 -12.86 -22.49
C VAL A 10 -14.85 -13.07 -22.02
N TRP A 11 -15.48 -12.04 -21.44
CA TRP A 11 -16.89 -12.07 -21.02
C TRP A 11 -17.89 -11.74 -22.14
N MET A 12 -17.43 -11.54 -23.38
CA MET A 12 -18.25 -11.29 -24.57
C MET A 12 -18.12 -12.45 -25.56
N ALA A 13 -19.14 -12.64 -26.40
CA ALA A 13 -19.36 -13.83 -27.24
C ALA A 13 -18.22 -14.22 -28.22
N ASN A 14 -17.23 -13.36 -28.46
CA ASN A 14 -16.07 -13.61 -29.34
C ASN A 14 -14.71 -13.42 -28.62
N GLY A 15 -14.68 -13.46 -27.27
CA GLY A 15 -13.48 -13.21 -26.49
C GLY A 15 -12.63 -14.45 -26.22
N THR A 16 -11.31 -14.33 -26.38
CA THR A 16 -10.32 -15.40 -26.15
C THR A 16 -9.54 -15.19 -24.85
N TRP A 17 -9.09 -16.30 -24.23
CA TRP A 17 -8.28 -16.29 -23.01
C TRP A 17 -6.93 -15.58 -23.15
N ASP A 18 -6.44 -15.42 -24.38
CA ASP A 18 -5.24 -14.62 -24.66
C ASP A 18 -5.47 -13.12 -24.36
N TYR A 19 -6.71 -12.63 -24.50
CA TYR A 19 -7.10 -11.23 -24.32
C TYR A 19 -8.14 -11.09 -23.19
N VAL A 20 -7.80 -11.57 -21.99
CA VAL A 20 -8.73 -11.59 -20.82
C VAL A 20 -9.45 -10.26 -20.58
N LEU A 21 -8.72 -9.13 -20.69
CA LEU A 21 -9.24 -7.76 -20.54
C LEU A 21 -9.53 -7.06 -21.88
N GLY A 22 -9.35 -7.74 -23.01
CA GLY A 22 -9.37 -7.15 -24.35
C GLY A 22 -8.05 -6.47 -24.74
N THR A 23 -8.00 -6.01 -25.97
CA THR A 23 -6.80 -5.42 -26.59
C THR A 23 -6.87 -3.89 -26.65
N ASP A 24 -5.75 -3.19 -26.48
CA ASP A 24 -5.65 -1.72 -26.67
C ASP A 24 -5.96 -1.33 -28.13
N LYS A 25 -6.20 -0.04 -28.41
CA LYS A 25 -6.47 0.51 -29.76
C LYS A 25 -5.41 0.16 -30.81
N LEU A 26 -4.27 -0.40 -30.38
CA LEU A 26 -3.13 -0.87 -31.18
C LEU A 26 -2.93 -2.40 -31.21
N GLY A 27 -3.79 -3.23 -30.60
CA GLY A 27 -3.60 -4.68 -30.61
C GLY A 27 -2.64 -5.24 -29.54
N ARG A 28 -2.32 -4.47 -28.49
CA ARG A 28 -1.53 -4.91 -27.31
C ARG A 28 -2.39 -5.33 -26.10
N ASP A 29 -1.98 -6.41 -25.42
CA ASP A 29 -2.63 -6.95 -24.22
C ASP A 29 -2.57 -6.01 -23.01
N TYR A 30 -3.74 -5.59 -22.52
CA TYR A 30 -3.84 -4.80 -21.29
C TYR A 30 -3.45 -5.60 -20.05
N LEU A 31 -3.86 -6.87 -19.98
CA LEU A 31 -3.61 -7.73 -18.83
C LEU A 31 -2.10 -7.92 -18.61
N SER A 32 -1.35 -8.24 -19.67
CA SER A 32 0.11 -8.41 -19.60
C SER A 32 0.83 -7.13 -19.17
N ARG A 33 0.38 -5.96 -19.65
CA ARG A 33 0.95 -4.66 -19.28
C ARG A 33 0.62 -4.27 -17.84
N LEU A 34 -0.59 -4.56 -17.37
CA LEU A 34 -1.00 -4.35 -15.98
C LEU A 34 -0.23 -5.28 -15.05
N LEU A 35 -0.07 -6.55 -15.39
CA LEU A 35 0.68 -7.50 -14.57
C LEU A 35 2.17 -7.13 -14.49
N TYR A 36 2.75 -6.69 -15.61
CA TYR A 36 4.13 -6.20 -15.65
C TYR A 36 4.31 -4.91 -14.83
N GLY A 37 3.38 -3.96 -14.96
CA GLY A 37 3.38 -2.74 -14.15
C GLY A 37 3.18 -3.03 -12.65
N ALA A 38 2.25 -3.91 -12.33
CA ALA A 38 1.96 -4.34 -10.95
C ALA A 38 3.16 -4.99 -10.29
N ARG A 39 3.95 -5.80 -11.01
CA ARG A 39 5.19 -6.38 -10.47
C ARG A 39 6.18 -5.31 -10.03
N ILE A 40 6.37 -4.27 -10.84
CA ILE A 40 7.29 -3.17 -10.54
C ILE A 40 6.75 -2.33 -9.37
N SER A 41 5.46 -1.96 -9.39
CA SER A 41 4.82 -1.20 -8.32
C SER A 41 4.85 -1.94 -6.98
N LEU A 42 4.58 -3.25 -6.99
CA LEU A 42 4.62 -4.09 -5.80
C LEU A 42 6.04 -4.18 -5.25
N PHE A 43 7.04 -4.35 -6.10
CA PHE A 43 8.44 -4.41 -5.68
C PHE A 43 8.90 -3.12 -5.01
N ILE A 44 8.57 -1.96 -5.61
CA ILE A 44 8.91 -0.65 -5.05
C ILE A 44 8.18 -0.41 -3.73
N GLY A 45 6.86 -0.68 -3.70
CA GLY A 45 6.05 -0.50 -2.49
C GLY A 45 6.52 -1.39 -1.33
N LEU A 46 6.80 -2.67 -1.61
CA LEU A 46 7.31 -3.61 -0.62
C LEU A 46 8.69 -3.20 -0.10
N SER A 47 9.59 -2.78 -0.99
CA SER A 47 10.92 -2.31 -0.61
C SER A 47 10.85 -1.05 0.25
N ALA A 48 10.02 -0.07 -0.13
CA ALA A 48 9.81 1.15 0.64
C ALA A 48 9.19 0.86 2.02
N ALA A 49 8.19 -0.05 2.08
CA ALA A 49 7.57 -0.47 3.33
C ALA A 49 8.56 -1.20 4.25
N LEU A 50 9.44 -2.04 3.71
CA LEU A 50 10.48 -2.71 4.48
C LEU A 50 11.49 -1.70 5.04
N ILE A 51 11.98 -0.77 4.22
CA ILE A 51 12.93 0.25 4.66
C ILE A 51 12.29 1.15 5.73
N SER A 52 11.08 1.64 5.47
CA SER A 52 10.33 2.46 6.42
C SER A 52 10.01 1.70 7.71
N GLY A 53 9.67 0.41 7.60
CA GLY A 53 9.44 -0.48 8.74
C GLY A 53 10.69 -0.69 9.57
N ILE A 54 11.84 -0.93 8.95
CA ILE A 54 13.13 -1.07 9.65
C ILE A 54 13.48 0.24 10.36
N ILE A 55 13.44 1.38 9.66
CA ILE A 55 13.75 2.69 10.24
C ILE A 55 12.78 3.02 11.38
N GLY A 56 11.48 2.84 11.15
CA GLY A 56 10.44 3.08 12.15
C GLY A 56 10.56 2.16 13.35
N THR A 57 10.94 0.90 13.15
CA THR A 57 11.17 -0.06 14.24
C THR A 57 12.42 0.32 15.03
N ILE A 58 13.53 0.69 14.38
CA ILE A 58 14.73 1.17 15.07
C ILE A 58 14.42 2.46 15.84
N MET A 59 13.76 3.42 15.21
CA MET A 59 13.36 4.67 15.87
C MET A 59 12.38 4.40 17.02
N GLY A 60 11.44 3.46 16.87
CA GLY A 60 10.49 3.07 17.90
C GLY A 60 11.15 2.34 19.07
N LEU A 61 12.09 1.44 18.80
CA LEU A 61 12.89 0.77 19.82
C LEU A 61 13.79 1.76 20.57
N LEU A 62 14.46 2.67 19.85
CA LEU A 62 15.25 3.74 20.48
C LEU A 62 14.36 4.68 21.28
N ALA A 63 13.20 5.09 20.75
CA ALA A 63 12.25 5.93 21.44
C ALA A 63 11.59 5.24 22.64
N GLY A 64 11.46 3.91 22.63
CA GLY A 64 10.96 3.09 23.74
C GLY A 64 12.03 2.81 24.80
N TYR A 65 13.29 2.61 24.39
CA TYR A 65 14.44 2.45 25.29
C TYR A 65 14.80 3.78 25.98
N PHE A 66 14.76 4.89 25.25
CA PHE A 66 14.74 6.24 25.82
C PHE A 66 13.33 6.63 26.36
N GLY A 67 12.34 5.76 26.14
CA GLY A 67 10.90 5.92 26.38
C GLY A 67 10.45 5.73 27.81
N GLY A 68 11.38 5.60 28.75
CA GLY A 68 11.16 6.07 30.12
C GLY A 68 10.59 7.51 30.13
N LYS A 69 10.79 8.30 29.07
CA LYS A 69 10.18 9.63 28.90
C LYS A 69 8.69 9.63 28.56
N THR A 70 8.17 8.69 27.77
CA THR A 70 6.72 8.62 27.45
C THR A 70 5.95 8.08 28.64
N ASP A 71 6.51 7.08 29.32
CA ASP A 71 6.00 6.53 30.57
C ASP A 71 6.01 7.58 31.70
N ALA A 72 7.08 8.39 31.80
CA ALA A 72 7.13 9.55 32.70
C ALA A 72 6.13 10.64 32.33
N LEU A 73 5.85 10.88 31.04
CA LEU A 73 4.91 11.91 30.60
C LEU A 73 3.45 11.51 30.88
N ILE A 74 3.13 10.21 30.71
CA ILE A 74 1.84 9.62 31.07
C ILE A 74 1.69 9.61 32.60
N SER A 75 2.70 9.14 33.33
CA SER A 75 2.71 9.19 34.80
C SER A 75 2.60 10.62 35.33
N TYR A 76 3.24 11.61 34.69
CA TYR A 76 3.13 13.03 35.03
C TYR A 76 1.72 13.58 34.80
N LEU A 77 1.10 13.24 33.67
CA LEU A 77 -0.29 13.63 33.38
C LEU A 77 -1.28 13.00 34.36
N ILE A 78 -1.10 11.72 34.68
CA ILE A 78 -1.92 10.98 35.65
C ILE A 78 -1.74 11.58 37.05
N THR A 79 -0.50 11.78 37.51
CA THR A 79 -0.26 12.37 38.84
C THR A 79 -0.70 13.83 38.90
N THR A 80 -0.66 14.59 37.81
CA THR A 80 -1.16 15.98 37.77
C THR A 80 -2.68 16.02 37.84
N ARG A 81 -3.37 15.11 37.14
CA ARG A 81 -4.81 14.93 37.27
C ARG A 81 -5.22 14.46 38.66
N LEU A 82 -4.46 13.56 39.27
CA LEU A 82 -4.73 13.04 40.62
C LEU A 82 -4.37 14.05 41.73
N ALA A 83 -3.35 14.89 41.50
CA ALA A 83 -2.92 15.94 42.42
C ALA A 83 -3.80 17.19 42.37
N MET A 84 -4.67 17.33 41.37
CA MET A 84 -5.83 18.21 41.48
C MET A 84 -6.84 17.51 42.41
N PRO A 85 -7.00 17.95 43.67
CA PRO A 85 -8.00 17.36 44.54
C PRO A 85 -9.35 17.73 43.94
N VAL A 86 -10.12 16.73 43.52
CA VAL A 86 -11.57 16.89 43.45
C VAL A 86 -12.00 17.19 44.88
N GLY A 87 -12.48 18.42 45.08
CA GLY A 87 -12.83 18.99 46.38
C GLY A 87 -13.98 18.29 47.08
#